data_AF-A0A960IJA4-F1
#
_entry.id   AF-A0A960IJA4-F1
#
_cell.length_a   1.000
_cell.length_b   1.000
_cell.length_c   1.000
_cell.angle_alpha   90.00
_cell.angle_beta   90.00
_cell.angle_gamma   90.00
#
_symmetry.space_group_name_H-M   'P 1'
#
loop_
_entity.id
_entity.type
_entity.pdbx_description
1 polymer ?
#
loop_
_entity_poly.entity_id
_entity_poly.type
_entity_poly.pdbx_seq_one_letter_code
_entity_poly.pdbx_strand_id
1 'polypeptide(L)'
;MTVIRASLPSGRVLDDPLPEHLLELLADVASGYDEFVIVERLDLGDEHFTQAVCIDGDWIVEVRGGSEASHVQAMTPSMEAAHGVMVAWAFGSGDWRTMAPWQPVF
;
A
#
# COMPACT_ATOMS: atom_id res chain seq x y z
N MET A 1 7.41 18.34 -1.00
CA MET A 1 6.73 17.83 0.20
C MET A 1 5.95 16.62 -0.27
N THR A 2 6.11 15.47 0.39
CA THR A 2 5.35 14.27 0.05
C THR A 2 3.87 14.53 0.30
N VAL A 3 3.03 14.26 -0.69
CA VAL A 3 1.57 14.39 -0.57
C VAL A 3 0.98 13.02 -0.87
N ILE A 4 0.31 12.43 0.12
CA ILE A 4 -0.25 11.09 0.00
C ILE A 4 -1.75 11.09 0.25
N ARG A 5 -2.47 10.21 -0.44
CA ARG A 5 -3.90 9.96 -0.22
C ARG A 5 -4.11 8.47 0.00
N ALA A 6 -4.80 8.11 1.06
CA ALA A 6 -5.28 6.75 1.26
C ALA A 6 -6.77 6.66 0.98
N SER A 7 -7.22 5.57 0.36
CA SER A 7 -8.63 5.31 0.09
C SER A 7 -9.01 3.84 0.29
N LEU A 8 -10.27 3.63 0.64
CA LEU A 8 -10.91 2.32 0.76
C LEU A 8 -12.09 2.20 -0.22
N PRO A 9 -12.46 0.98 -0.67
CA PRO A 9 -13.64 0.72 -1.49
C PRO A 9 -14.94 1.26 -0.89
N SER A 10 -15.08 1.26 0.43
CA SER A 10 -16.21 1.84 1.16
C SER A 10 -16.41 3.35 0.93
N GLY A 11 -15.44 4.03 0.31
CA GLY A 11 -15.47 5.47 0.03
C GLY A 11 -14.80 6.33 1.10
N ARG A 12 -14.19 5.71 2.14
CA ARG A 12 -13.34 6.42 3.09
C ARG A 12 -12.08 6.91 2.37
N VAL A 13 -11.76 8.20 2.52
CA VAL A 13 -10.57 8.85 1.97
C VAL A 13 -9.87 9.64 3.07
N LEU A 14 -8.55 9.49 3.17
CA LEU A 14 -7.69 10.27 4.06
C LEU A 14 -6.61 10.97 3.23
N ASP A 15 -6.56 12.30 3.33
CA ASP A 15 -5.50 13.12 2.77
C ASP A 15 -4.38 13.32 3.80
N ASP A 16 -3.13 13.20 3.35
CA ASP A 16 -1.92 13.21 4.17
C ASP A 16 -2.01 12.36 5.45
N PRO A 17 -2.37 11.06 5.34
CA PRO A 17 -2.42 10.17 6.50
C PRO A 17 -1.04 10.03 7.15
N LEU A 18 -1.03 9.94 8.48
CA LEU A 18 0.12 9.52 9.26
C LEU A 18 0.28 7.99 9.18
N PRO A 19 1.46 7.43 9.48
CA PRO A 19 1.69 5.99 9.46
C PRO A 19 0.65 5.17 10.27
N GLU A 20 0.23 5.66 11.43
CA GLU A 20 -0.79 5.04 12.27
C GLU A 20 -2.17 4.99 11.60
N HIS A 21 -2.52 5.98 10.78
CA HIS A 21 -3.78 5.95 10.02
C HIS A 21 -3.75 4.81 8.99
N LEU A 22 -2.60 4.56 8.35
CA LEU A 22 -2.46 3.42 7.42
C LEU A 22 -2.61 2.08 8.15
N LEU A 23 -2.14 1.98 9.40
CA LEU A 23 -2.32 0.79 10.22
C LEU A 23 -3.80 0.53 10.54
N GLU A 24 -4.56 1.59 10.86
CA GLU A 24 -6.01 1.49 11.08
C GLU A 24 -6.75 1.01 9.82
N LEU A 25 -6.40 1.54 8.64
CA LEU A 25 -7.01 1.11 7.38
C LEU A 25 -6.70 -0.37 7.07
N LEU A 26 -5.49 -0.83 7.35
CA LEU A 26 -5.14 -2.24 7.23
C LEU A 26 -5.91 -3.11 8.24
N ALA A 27 -6.18 -2.62 9.44
CA ALA A 27 -7.00 -3.33 10.42
C ALA A 27 -8.46 -3.48 9.96
N ASP A 28 -9.01 -2.47 9.27
CA ASP A 28 -10.33 -2.54 8.63
C ASP A 28 -10.36 -3.64 7.56
N VAL A 29 -9.33 -3.72 6.71
CA VAL A 29 -9.16 -4.78 5.71
C VAL A 29 -9.00 -6.16 6.36
N ALA A 30 -8.17 -6.28 7.40
CA ALA A 30 -7.95 -7.53 8.14
C ALA A 30 -9.25 -8.08 8.76
N SER A 31 -10.15 -7.18 9.16
CA SER A 31 -11.42 -7.50 9.80
C SER A 31 -12.55 -7.76 8.80
N GLY A 32 -12.29 -7.58 7.49
CA GLY A 32 -13.27 -7.71 6.42
C GLY A 32 -14.28 -6.56 6.33
N TYR A 33 -13.99 -5.41 6.96
CA TYR A 33 -14.82 -4.20 6.79
C TYR A 33 -14.62 -3.56 5.42
N ASP A 34 -13.43 -3.73 4.84
CA ASP A 34 -13.08 -3.30 3.50
C ASP A 34 -12.24 -4.37 2.79
N GLU A 35 -12.23 -4.36 1.46
CA GLU A 35 -11.56 -5.41 0.67
C GLU A 35 -10.06 -5.16 0.53
N PHE A 36 -9.66 -3.90 0.38
CA PHE A 36 -8.26 -3.49 0.22
C PHE A 36 -8.09 -2.02 0.59
N VAL A 37 -6.84 -1.58 0.72
CA VAL A 37 -6.48 -0.17 0.86
C VAL A 37 -5.54 0.24 -0.27
N ILE A 38 -5.79 1.41 -0.85
CA ILE A 38 -4.89 2.04 -1.84
C ILE A 38 -4.27 3.29 -1.20
N VAL A 39 -2.98 3.48 -1.39
CA VAL A 39 -2.24 4.70 -1.04
C VAL A 39 -1.57 5.26 -2.29
N GLU A 40 -1.91 6.49 -2.65
CA GLU A 40 -1.41 7.18 -3.84
C GLU A 40 -0.41 8.28 -3.46
N ARG A 41 0.59 8.50 -4.33
CA ARG A 41 1.57 9.59 -4.22
C ARG A 41 1.20 10.71 -5.19
N LEU A 42 0.49 11.72 -4.69
CA LEU A 42 -0.04 12.81 -5.52
C LEU A 42 1.06 13.76 -6.01
N ASP A 43 2.22 13.77 -5.36
CA ASP A 43 3.39 14.57 -5.75
C ASP A 43 4.20 13.95 -6.89
N LEU A 44 3.96 12.68 -7.24
CA LEU A 44 4.67 11.96 -8.31
C LEU A 44 3.87 11.85 -9.62
N GLY A 45 2.62 12.33 -9.63
CA GLY A 45 1.70 12.22 -10.76
C GLY A 45 0.95 10.88 -10.79
N ASP A 46 0.24 10.65 -11.89
CA ASP A 46 -0.66 9.49 -12.02
C ASP A 46 0.10 8.15 -11.95
N GLU A 47 -0.64 7.09 -11.65
CA GLU A 47 -0.15 5.70 -11.57
C GLU A 47 0.96 5.42 -10.55
N HIS A 48 1.13 6.30 -9.55
CA HIS A 48 2.00 6.04 -8.40
C HIS A 48 1.17 5.65 -7.19
N PHE A 49 1.04 4.34 -6.94
CA PHE A 49 0.29 3.82 -5.80
C PHE A 49 0.94 2.59 -5.19
N THR A 50 0.56 2.31 -3.95
CA THR A 50 0.67 0.98 -3.34
C THR A 50 -0.70 0.53 -2.86
N GLN A 51 -1.00 -0.76 -3.01
CA GLN A 51 -2.25 -1.35 -2.56
C GLN A 51 -1.95 -2.55 -1.66
N ALA A 52 -2.78 -2.80 -0.66
CA ALA A 52 -2.72 -4.01 0.13
C ALA A 52 -4.09 -4.67 0.27
N VAL A 53 -4.10 -6.00 0.15
CA VAL A 53 -5.27 -6.88 0.35
C VAL A 53 -4.88 -8.03 1.29
N CYS A 54 -5.84 -8.49 2.10
CA CYS A 54 -5.69 -9.67 2.94
C CYS A 54 -6.52 -10.82 2.33
N ILE A 55 -5.88 -11.95 2.04
CA ILE A 55 -6.51 -13.16 1.49
C ILE A 55 -6.15 -14.33 2.39
N ASP A 56 -7.14 -14.92 3.06
CA ASP A 56 -6.97 -16.07 3.95
C ASP A 56 -5.88 -15.87 5.04
N GLY A 57 -5.64 -14.62 5.46
CA GLY A 57 -4.65 -14.24 6.46
C GLY A 57 -3.27 -13.86 5.90
N ASP A 58 -3.02 -14.13 4.63
CA ASP A 58 -1.82 -13.67 3.91
C ASP A 58 -2.06 -12.29 3.31
N TRP A 59 -1.02 -11.45 3.31
CA TRP A 59 -1.11 -10.10 2.78
C TRP A 59 -0.40 -9.99 1.44
N ILE A 60 -1.10 -9.47 0.44
CA ILE A 60 -0.49 -9.13 -0.85
C ILE A 60 -0.37 -7.62 -0.90
N VAL A 61 0.86 -7.14 -1.12
CA VAL A 61 1.15 -5.72 -1.36
C VAL A 61 1.55 -5.54 -2.80
N GLU A 62 0.92 -4.61 -3.48
CA GLU A 62 1.28 -4.17 -4.82
C GLU A 62 1.86 -2.76 -4.79
N VAL A 63 2.76 -2.48 -5.73
CA VAL A 63 3.31 -1.15 -5.98
C VAL A 63 3.32 -0.91 -7.47
N ARG A 64 2.82 0.26 -7.88
CA ARG A 64 2.98 0.80 -9.24
C ARG A 64 3.73 2.13 -9.16
N GLY A 65 4.81 2.23 -9.93
CA GLY A 65 5.72 3.39 -9.94
C GLY A 65 5.60 4.26 -11.18
N GLY A 66 4.37 4.54 -11.64
CA GLY A 66 4.12 5.42 -12.78
C GLY A 66 4.02 4.73 -14.14
N SER A 67 4.09 3.40 -14.20
CA SER A 67 3.83 2.63 -15.43
C SER A 67 3.55 1.15 -15.13
N GLU A 68 2.94 0.45 -16.08
CA GLU A 68 2.78 -1.02 -16.05
C GLU A 68 4.13 -1.75 -15.90
N ALA A 69 5.19 -1.27 -16.54
CA ALA A 69 6.55 -1.83 -16.42
C ALA A 69 7.15 -1.70 -15.00
N SER A 70 6.53 -0.89 -14.14
CA SER A 70 6.91 -0.69 -12.74
C SER A 70 5.92 -1.30 -11.74
N HIS A 71 5.00 -2.15 -12.22
CA HIS A 71 4.03 -2.85 -11.39
C HIS A 71 4.65 -4.13 -10.83
N VAL A 72 4.78 -4.16 -9.51
CA VAL A 72 5.32 -5.30 -8.76
C VAL A 72 4.38 -5.65 -7.61
N GLN A 73 4.36 -6.93 -7.24
CA GLN A 73 3.65 -7.41 -6.06
C GLN A 73 4.56 -8.26 -5.19
N ALA A 74 4.24 -8.37 -3.92
CA ALA A 74 4.86 -9.31 -3.00
C ALA A 74 3.84 -9.82 -1.99
N MET A 75 4.01 -11.07 -1.58
CA MET A 75 3.31 -11.61 -0.42
C MET A 75 4.11 -11.27 0.84
N THR A 76 3.42 -10.79 1.86
CA THR A 76 3.98 -10.45 3.18
C THR A 76 3.29 -11.30 4.25
N PRO A 77 4.03 -11.76 5.28
CA PRO A 77 3.53 -12.76 6.22
C PRO A 77 2.58 -12.21 7.29
N SER A 78 2.39 -10.89 7.35
CA SER A 78 1.59 -10.25 8.39
C SER A 78 1.15 -8.84 7.99
N MET A 79 0.11 -8.35 8.67
CA MET A 79 -0.35 -6.97 8.56
C MET A 79 0.77 -5.97 8.92
N GLU A 80 1.61 -6.29 9.90
CA GLU A 80 2.76 -5.46 10.29
C GLU A 80 3.79 -5.37 9.16
N ALA A 81 4.08 -6.48 8.48
CA ALA A 81 4.99 -6.47 7.34
C ALA A 81 4.42 -5.66 6.15
N ALA A 82 3.11 -5.83 5.85
CA ALA A 82 2.42 -5.04 4.84
C ALA A 82 2.46 -3.54 5.18
N HIS A 83 2.14 -3.18 6.43
CA HIS A 83 2.18 -1.81 6.93
C HIS A 83 3.57 -1.18 6.77
N GLY A 84 4.62 -1.89 7.18
CA GLY A 84 6.00 -1.41 7.06
C GLY A 84 6.38 -1.11 5.60
N VAL A 85 6.01 -2.00 4.67
CA VAL A 85 6.24 -1.79 3.22
C VAL A 85 5.51 -0.55 2.71
N MET A 86 4.21 -0.43 3.03
CA MET A 86 3.38 0.69 2.57
C MET A 86 3.88 2.02 3.12
N VAL A 87 4.27 2.09 4.40
CA VAL A 87 4.85 3.29 5.02
C VAL A 87 6.18 3.65 4.36
N ALA A 88 7.09 2.68 4.19
CA ALA A 88 8.37 2.94 3.54
C ALA A 88 8.17 3.51 2.13
N TRP A 89 7.23 2.96 1.35
CA TRP A 89 6.89 3.49 0.02
C TRP A 89 6.26 4.89 0.09
N ALA A 90 5.20 5.06 0.90
CA ALA A 90 4.42 6.29 0.97
C ALA A 90 5.27 7.48 1.41
N PHE A 91 6.15 7.30 2.38
CA PHE A 91 6.99 8.37 2.90
C PHE A 91 8.33 8.51 2.17
N GLY A 92 8.52 7.80 1.05
CA GLY A 92 9.64 7.98 0.14
C GLY A 92 10.95 7.32 0.57
N SER A 93 10.92 6.36 1.48
CA SER A 93 12.07 5.49 1.72
C SER A 93 12.27 4.55 0.52
N GLY A 94 13.52 4.30 0.13
CA GLY A 94 13.84 3.29 -0.87
C GLY A 94 13.79 1.85 -0.34
N ASP A 95 13.74 1.69 0.98
CA ASP A 95 13.95 0.41 1.68
C ASP A 95 12.88 -0.63 1.35
N TRP A 96 11.66 -0.19 1.00
CA TRP A 96 10.55 -1.08 0.63
C TRP A 96 10.94 -2.10 -0.45
N ARG A 97 11.85 -1.73 -1.36
CA ARG A 97 12.37 -2.61 -2.43
C ARG A 97 13.08 -3.86 -1.91
N THR A 98 13.52 -3.86 -0.66
CA THR A 98 14.24 -4.97 -0.01
C THR A 98 13.44 -5.63 1.12
N MET A 99 12.29 -5.07 1.49
CA MET A 99 11.47 -5.55 2.60
C MET A 99 10.59 -6.75 2.25
N ALA A 100 10.42 -7.06 0.95
CA ALA A 100 9.56 -8.13 0.49
C ALA A 100 10.12 -8.79 -0.80
N PRO A 101 9.75 -10.05 -1.09
CA PRO A 101 10.18 -10.75 -2.30
C PRO A 101 9.33 -10.31 -3.51
N TRP A 102 9.67 -9.14 -4.08
CA TRP A 102 8.95 -8.55 -5.20
C TRP A 102 9.02 -9.40 -6.47
N GLN A 103 7.90 -9.47 -7.16
CA GLN A 103 7.75 -10.11 -8.46
C GLN A 103 6.94 -9.19 -9.39
N PRO A 104 7.26 -9.13 -10.70
CA PRO A 104 6.49 -8.34 -11.66
C PRO A 104 5.04 -8.82 -11.77
N VAL A 105 4.12 -7.89 -12.00
CA VAL A 105 2.73 -8.15 -12.38
C VAL A 105 2.60 -7.83 -13.87
N PHE A 106 2.04 -8.77 -14.65
CA PHE A 106 1.84 -8.65 -16.10
C PHE A 106 0.35 -8.82 -16.45
#